data_AF-A0A6P1P1M3-F1
#
_entry.id   AF-A0A6P1P1M3-F1
#
_cell.length_a   1.000
_cell.length_b   1.000
_cell.length_c   1.000
_cell.angle_alpha   90.00
_cell.angle_beta   90.00
_cell.angle_gamma   90.00
#
_symmetry.space_group_name_H-M   'P 1'
#
loop_
_entity.id
_entity.type
_entity.pdbx_description
1 polymer ?
#
loop_
_entity_poly.entity_id
_entity_poly.type
_entity_poly.pdbx_seq_one_letter_code
_entity_poly.pdbx_strand_id
1 'polypeptide(L)'
;MEIQPRPFTPRHPLLQKHLQYFYFLKTDSSQFETQYYAFPSTNTVLNIHQKANCQIQEYHTHVFEDPSQPHLAIVQGMRELALRAHLQG
;
A
#
# COMPACT_ATOMS: atom_id res chain seq x y z
N MET A 1 -11.50 12.60 6.67
CA MET A 1 -12.39 11.43 6.83
C MET A 1 -11.51 10.19 6.86
N GLU A 2 -11.61 9.35 7.88
CA GLU A 2 -10.74 8.18 8.03
C GLU A 2 -11.23 7.04 7.11
N ILE A 3 -10.38 6.58 6.19
CA ILE A 3 -10.71 5.47 5.29
C ILE A 3 -10.02 4.21 5.80
N GLN A 4 -10.81 3.21 6.20
CA GLN A 4 -10.30 1.92 6.65
C GLN A 4 -10.27 0.91 5.50
N PRO A 5 -9.09 0.39 5.11
CA PRO A 5 -8.98 -0.62 4.06
C PRO A 5 -9.63 -1.94 4.51
N ARG A 6 -10.45 -2.54 3.64
CA ARG A 6 -11.04 -3.87 3.87
C ARG A 6 -10.20 -4.95 3.16
N PRO A 7 -9.79 -6.02 3.86
CA PRO A 7 -9.03 -7.10 3.24
C PRO A 7 -9.93 -8.00 2.37
N PHE A 8 -9.37 -8.47 1.26
CA PHE A 8 -9.94 -9.43 0.32
C PHE A 8 -9.01 -10.63 0.18
N THR A 9 -9.58 -11.84 0.17
CA THR A 9 -8.86 -13.07 -0.15
C THR A 9 -8.97 -13.34 -1.66
N PRO A 10 -7.86 -13.61 -2.36
CA PRO A 10 -7.91 -13.94 -3.79
C PRO A 10 -8.70 -15.23 -4.03
N ARG A 11 -9.55 -15.22 -5.07
CA ARG A 11 -10.35 -16.39 -5.48
C ARG A 11 -9.67 -17.24 -6.56
N HIS A 12 -8.76 -16.65 -7.33
CA HIS A 12 -8.10 -17.34 -8.43
C HIS A 12 -6.94 -18.20 -7.90
N PRO A 13 -6.83 -19.49 -8.27
CA PRO A 13 -5.80 -20.39 -7.74
C PRO A 13 -4.38 -19.88 -7.96
N LEU A 14 -4.09 -19.27 -9.11
CA LEU A 14 -2.78 -18.67 -9.38
C LEU A 14 -2.45 -17.53 -8.41
N LEU A 15 -3.44 -16.71 -8.05
CA LEU A 15 -3.24 -15.59 -7.12
C LEU A 15 -3.07 -16.09 -5.69
N GLN A 16 -3.82 -17.13 -5.29
CA GLN A 16 -3.69 -17.75 -3.96
C GLN A 16 -2.29 -18.33 -3.69
N LYS A 17 -1.53 -18.69 -4.74
CA LYS A 17 -0.13 -19.12 -4.61
C LYS A 17 0.82 -17.99 -4.21
N HIS A 18 0.47 -16.74 -4.51
CA HIS A 18 1.36 -15.60 -4.40
C HIS A 18 0.85 -14.50 -3.46
N LEU A 19 -0.45 -14.50 -3.13
CA LEU A 19 -1.12 -13.47 -2.35
C LEU A 19 -1.99 -14.13 -1.28
N GLN A 20 -1.79 -13.74 -0.02
CA GLN A 20 -2.66 -14.18 1.09
C GLN A 20 -3.91 -13.30 1.21
N TYR A 21 -3.75 -11.99 1.06
CA TYR A 21 -4.83 -11.01 1.02
C TYR A 21 -4.38 -9.73 0.29
N PHE A 22 -5.32 -8.91 -0.15
CA PHE A 22 -5.09 -7.57 -0.69
C PHE A 22 -6.23 -6.63 -0.27
N TYR A 23 -6.04 -5.33 -0.37
CA TYR A 23 -7.09 -4.34 -0.13
C TYR A 23 -7.06 -3.28 -1.23
N PHE A 24 -8.22 -2.71 -1.53
CA PHE A 24 -8.32 -1.53 -2.38
C PHE A 24 -8.60 -0.33 -1.51
N LEU A 25 -7.74 0.68 -1.63
CA LEU A 25 -7.98 1.99 -1.07
C LEU A 25 -8.36 2.91 -2.23
N LYS A 26 -9.57 3.45 -2.22
CA LYS A 26 -10.03 4.45 -3.17
C LYS A 26 -10.54 5.66 -2.38
N THR A 27 -10.10 6.84 -2.78
CA THR A 27 -10.54 8.12 -2.23
C THR A 27 -10.76 9.08 -3.38
N ASP A 28 -11.87 9.82 -3.33
CA ASP A 28 -12.15 10.93 -4.24
C ASP A 28 -11.75 12.28 -3.61
N SER A 29 -11.25 12.26 -2.37
CA SER A 29 -10.80 13.42 -1.61
C SER A 29 -9.29 13.58 -1.72
N SER A 30 -8.82 14.79 -2.06
CA SER A 30 -7.43 15.25 -1.94
C SER A 30 -7.10 15.76 -0.52
N GLN A 31 -7.83 15.23 0.47
CA GLN A 31 -7.60 15.48 1.90
C GLN A 31 -7.84 14.16 2.63
N PHE A 32 -7.04 13.17 2.31
CA PHE A 32 -7.05 11.89 3.01
C PHE A 32 -5.71 11.66 3.69
N GLU A 33 -5.80 11.10 4.89
CA GLU A 33 -4.65 10.64 5.64
C GLU A 33 -5.01 9.24 6.15
N THR A 34 -4.17 8.25 5.85
CA THR A 34 -4.34 6.91 6.40
C THR A 34 -3.01 6.31 6.76
N GLN A 35 -3.01 5.59 7.88
CA GLN A 35 -1.83 4.94 8.43
C GLN A 35 -2.12 3.47 8.64
N TYR A 36 -1.21 2.60 8.21
CA TYR A 36 -1.31 1.17 8.47
C TYR A 36 0.06 0.57 8.77
N TYR A 37 0.08 -0.53 9.51
CA TYR A 37 1.30 -1.27 9.80
C TYR A 37 1.45 -2.45 8.84
N ALA A 38 2.56 -2.50 8.12
CA ALA A 38 3.00 -3.65 7.35
C ALA A 38 3.92 -4.50 8.22
N PHE A 39 3.48 -5.71 8.58
CA PHE A 39 4.24 -6.59 9.46
C PHE A 39 5.19 -7.48 8.67
N PRO A 40 6.50 -7.42 8.95
CA PRO A 40 7.45 -8.33 8.34
C PRO A 40 7.18 -9.76 8.77
N SER A 41 7.76 -10.71 8.03
CA SER A 41 7.63 -12.16 8.20
C SER A 41 6.27 -12.79 7.85
N THR A 42 5.32 -12.01 7.28
CA THR A 42 4.03 -12.58 6.85
C THR A 42 3.85 -12.66 5.33
N ASN A 43 4.32 -11.69 4.53
CA ASN A 43 4.40 -11.72 3.05
C ASN A 43 5.15 -10.46 2.53
N THR A 44 5.62 -10.47 1.26
CA THR A 44 6.11 -9.24 0.61
C THR A 44 4.92 -8.33 0.32
N VAL A 45 4.95 -7.09 0.83
CA VAL A 45 3.87 -6.12 0.58
C VAL A 45 4.04 -5.52 -0.81
N LEU A 46 3.00 -5.62 -1.63
CA LEU A 46 2.89 -4.96 -2.92
C LEU A 46 1.79 -3.90 -2.84
N ASN A 47 2.15 -2.64 -3.07
CA ASN A 47 1.20 -1.55 -3.23
C ASN A 47 1.15 -1.12 -4.69
N ILE A 48 -0.04 -0.89 -5.21
CA ILE A 48 -0.26 -0.34 -6.55
C ILE A 48 -1.13 0.91 -6.39
N HIS A 49 -0.64 2.02 -6.90
CA HIS A 49 -1.29 3.32 -6.83
C HIS A 49 -1.54 3.87 -8.23
N GLN A 50 -2.56 4.71 -8.36
CA GLN A 50 -2.82 5.52 -9.56
C GLN A 50 -2.62 6.98 -9.20
N LYS A 51 -2.04 7.79 -10.10
CA LYS A 51 -1.82 9.23 -9.89
C LYS A 51 -1.05 9.53 -8.59
N ALA A 52 -0.01 8.74 -8.33
CA ALA A 52 0.76 8.85 -7.10
C ALA A 52 2.25 8.71 -7.36
N ASN A 53 3.03 9.31 -6.48
CA ASN A 53 4.48 9.18 -6.40
C ASN A 53 4.87 8.79 -4.97
N CYS A 54 6.12 8.40 -4.75
CA CYS A 54 6.60 8.06 -3.42
C CYS A 54 8.02 8.50 -3.13
N GLN A 55 8.30 8.67 -1.84
CA GLN A 55 9.63 8.79 -1.27
C GLN A 55 9.86 7.62 -0.33
N ILE A 56 10.91 6.84 -0.62
CA ILE A 56 11.33 5.71 0.21
C ILE A 56 12.54 6.16 1.02
N GLN A 57 12.41 6.14 2.34
CA GLN A 57 13.49 6.37 3.29
C GLN A 57 13.75 5.09 4.09
N GLU A 58 14.77 5.11 4.94
CA GLU A 58 15.26 3.92 5.68
C GLU A 58 14.14 3.19 6.45
N TYR A 59 13.27 3.94 7.11
CA TYR A 59 12.21 3.43 8.00
C TYR A 59 10.78 3.83 7.61
N HIS A 60 10.60 4.55 6.50
CA HIS A 60 9.26 4.94 6.06
C HIS A 60 9.14 5.04 4.55
N THR A 61 7.93 4.79 4.06
CA THR A 61 7.52 5.12 2.70
C THR A 61 6.42 6.15 2.78
N HIS A 62 6.67 7.30 2.16
CA HIS A 62 5.70 8.36 2.03
C HIS A 62 5.14 8.34 0.61
N VAL A 63 3.83 8.14 0.46
CA VAL A 63 3.12 8.16 -0.83
C VAL A 63 2.23 9.39 -0.86
N PHE A 64 2.27 10.11 -1.97
CA PHE A 64 1.53 11.35 -2.18
C PHE A 64 0.99 11.46 -3.60
N GLU A 65 -0.03 12.29 -3.80
CA GLU A 65 -0.64 12.51 -5.11
C GLU A 65 0.36 13.11 -6.11
N ASP A 66 0.41 12.54 -7.31
CA ASP A 66 1.15 13.06 -8.46
C ASP A 66 0.36 12.74 -9.74
N PRO A 67 -0.46 13.69 -10.24
CA PRO A 67 -1.27 13.48 -11.43
C PRO A 67 -0.47 13.20 -12.71
N SER A 68 0.84 13.49 -12.71
CA SER A 68 1.72 13.22 -13.86
C SER A 68 2.13 11.74 -13.96
N GLN A 69 1.97 10.98 -12.88
CA GLN A 69 2.33 9.56 -12.82
C GLN A 69 1.09 8.67 -12.96
N PRO A 70 0.91 7.94 -14.09
CA PRO A 70 -0.31 7.18 -14.31
C PRO A 70 -0.46 6.00 -13.33
N HIS A 71 0.64 5.30 -13.04
CA HIS A 71 0.66 4.14 -12.14
C HIS A 71 1.99 4.07 -11.40
N LEU A 72 1.94 3.68 -10.12
CA LEU A 72 3.11 3.42 -9.28
C LEU A 72 2.95 2.07 -8.60
N ALA A 73 3.97 1.21 -8.68
CA ALA A 73 4.04 -0.04 -7.93
C ALA A 73 5.20 0.00 -6.94
N ILE A 74 4.93 -0.34 -5.67
CA ILE A 74 5.93 -0.38 -4.60
C ILE A 74 5.97 -1.81 -4.05
N VAL A 75 7.10 -2.48 -4.23
CA VAL A 75 7.40 -3.79 -3.63
C VAL A 75 8.26 -3.54 -2.40
N GLN A 76 7.71 -3.71 -1.21
CA GLN A 76 8.45 -3.51 0.04
C GLN A 76 9.14 -4.81 0.45
N GLY A 77 10.47 -4.76 0.53
CA GLY A 77 11.28 -5.90 0.98
C GLY A 77 10.92 -6.36 2.40
N MET A 78 11.23 -7.62 2.70
CA MET A 78 11.06 -8.18 4.04
C MET A 78 11.93 -7.38 5.03
N ARG A 79 11.32 -6.88 6.11
CA ARG A 79 12.02 -6.20 7.20
C ARG A 79 12.02 -7.09 8.45
N GLU A 80 12.61 -6.65 9.55
CA GLU A 80 12.50 -7.35 10.84
C GLU A 80 11.46 -6.69 11.76
N LEU A 81 11.17 -5.40 11.55
CA LEU A 81 10.23 -4.60 12.32
C LEU A 81 9.03 -4.13 11.49
N ALA A 82 7.87 -3.95 12.15
CA ALA A 82 6.65 -3.44 11.51
C ALA A 82 6.90 -2.06 10.87
N LEU A 83 6.56 -1.92 9.60
CA LEU A 83 6.66 -0.66 8.88
C LEU A 83 5.35 0.10 9.03
N ARG A 84 5.40 1.32 9.57
CA ARG A 84 4.26 2.24 9.50
C ARG A 84 4.23 2.89 8.12
N ALA A 85 3.28 2.48 7.29
CA ALA A 85 2.96 3.17 6.06
C ALA A 85 2.07 4.38 6.38
N HIS A 86 2.39 5.53 5.79
CA HIS A 86 1.61 6.75 5.91
C HIS A 86 1.27 7.24 4.50
N LEU A 87 -0.01 7.21 4.16
CA LEU A 87 -0.54 7.65 2.88
C LEU A 87 -1.27 8.98 3.12
N GLN A 88 -0.86 10.02 2.39
CA GLN A 88 -1.53 11.32 2.43
C GLN A 88 -1.72 11.87 1.02
N GLY A 89 -2.78 12.65 0.82
CA GLY A 89 -3.05 13.33 -0.44
C GLY A 89 -4.27 14.20 -0.36
#